data_AF-A0A3L6ZRK4-F1
#
_entry.id   AF-A0A3L6ZRK4-F1
#
_cell.length_a   1.000
_cell.length_b   1.000
_cell.length_c   1.000
_cell.angle_alpha   90.00
_cell.angle_beta   90.00
_cell.angle_gamma   90.00
#
_symmetry.space_group_name_H-M   'P 1'
#
loop_
_entity.id
_entity.type
_entity.pdbx_description
1 polymer ?
#
loop_
_entity_poly.entity_id
_entity_poly.type
_entity_poly.pdbx_seq_one_letter_code
_entity_poly.pdbx_strand_id
1 'polypeptide(L)'
;MTTTPFDLDRLRRYARDELDVLIENRCRAGEDPYDFIHDLPTVDELVVYELRSDALDARGLTTQYTMARYAANSNRPDADTHRHNVAKLEYDLLREIALEHPDLTRTIWTMIGEI
;
A
#
# COMPACT_ATOMS: atom_id res chain seq x y z
N MET A 1 0.67 -14.88 -20.61
CA MET A 1 1.05 -15.78 -19.51
C MET A 1 -0.04 -15.64 -18.46
N THR A 2 -0.82 -16.69 -18.20
CA THR A 2 -1.78 -16.71 -17.11
C THR A 2 -0.98 -16.69 -15.81
N THR A 3 -0.80 -15.49 -15.25
CA THR A 3 -0.32 -15.29 -13.88
C THR A 3 -1.24 -16.12 -13.00
N THR A 4 -0.73 -17.21 -12.42
CA THR A 4 -1.43 -17.83 -11.30
C THR A 4 -1.62 -16.69 -10.30
N PRO A 5 -2.86 -16.28 -9.95
CA PRO A 5 -3.05 -15.25 -8.96
C PRO A 5 -2.25 -15.68 -7.74
N PHE A 6 -1.45 -14.79 -7.15
CA PHE A 6 -0.97 -15.08 -5.81
C PHE A 6 -2.20 -15.48 -4.99
N ASP A 7 -2.12 -16.67 -4.38
CA ASP A 7 -3.18 -17.14 -3.49
C ASP A 7 -3.36 -16.07 -2.42
N LEU A 8 -4.51 -15.40 -2.42
CA LEU A 8 -4.80 -14.28 -1.54
C LEU A 8 -4.62 -14.70 -0.07
N ASP A 9 -4.90 -15.97 0.24
CA ASP A 9 -4.67 -16.53 1.57
C ASP A 9 -3.18 -16.61 1.92
N ARG A 10 -2.31 -16.84 0.94
CA ARG A 10 -0.86 -16.78 1.13
C ARG A 10 -0.40 -15.36 1.41
N LEU A 11 -0.86 -14.38 0.64
CA LEU A 11 -0.51 -12.97 0.89
C LEU A 11 -1.00 -12.53 2.28
N ARG A 12 -2.20 -12.93 2.68
CA ARG A 12 -2.73 -12.65 4.02
C ARG A 12 -1.91 -13.31 5.13
N ARG A 13 -1.35 -14.51 4.90
CA ARG A 13 -0.41 -15.13 5.86
C ARG A 13 0.85 -14.28 6.00
N TYR A 14 1.46 -13.89 4.89
CA TYR A 14 2.67 -13.04 4.92
C TYR A 14 2.41 -11.67 5.55
N ALA A 15 1.27 -11.05 5.27
CA ALA A 15 0.89 -9.78 5.89
C ALA A 15 0.67 -9.91 7.41
N ARG A 16 0.19 -11.06 7.91
CA ARG A 16 0.12 -11.32 9.37
C ARG A 16 1.50 -11.47 9.97
N ASP A 17 2.38 -12.23 9.33
CA ASP A 17 3.76 -12.41 9.79
C ASP A 17 4.50 -11.06 9.85
N GLU A 18 4.33 -10.20 8.85
CA GLU A 18 4.89 -8.83 8.81
C GLU A 18 4.32 -7.96 9.96
N LEU A 19 3.01 -8.02 10.18
CA LEU A 19 2.36 -7.26 11.24
C LEU A 19 2.86 -7.69 12.63
N ASP A 20 3.03 -8.99 12.86
CA ASP A 20 3.58 -9.54 14.10
C ASP A 20 5.03 -9.04 14.33
N VAL A 21 5.85 -9.01 13.28
CA VAL A 21 7.22 -8.48 13.35
C VAL A 21 7.23 -6.99 13.69
N LEU A 22 6.34 -6.20 13.11
CA LEU A 22 6.22 -4.76 13.41
C LEU A 22 5.81 -4.52 14.86
N ILE A 23 4.82 -5.26 15.36
CA ILE A 23 4.37 -5.20 16.76
C ILE A 23 5.52 -5.59 17.69
N GLU A 24 6.19 -6.70 17.42
CA GLU A 24 7.32 -7.16 18.24
C GLU A 24 8.44 -6.11 18.31
N ASN A 25 8.81 -5.54 17.15
CA ASN A 25 9.87 -4.54 17.08
C ASN A 25 9.56 -3.29 17.92
N ARG A 26 8.33 -2.76 17.84
CA ARG A 26 7.90 -1.61 18.65
C ARG A 26 7.83 -1.93 20.15
N CYS A 27 7.30 -3.09 20.52
CA CYS A 27 7.30 -3.55 21.91
C CYS A 27 8.73 -3.62 22.47
N ARG A 28 9.69 -4.13 21.67
CA ARG A 28 11.11 -4.20 22.06
C ARG A 28 11.77 -2.82 22.17
N ALA A 29 11.28 -1.82 21.45
CA ALA A 29 11.69 -0.42 21.59
C ALA A 29 11.11 0.26 22.84
N GLY A 30 10.22 -0.41 23.58
CA GLY A 30 9.61 0.08 24.81
C GLY A 30 8.28 0.84 24.60
N GLU A 31 7.70 0.79 23.40
CA GLU A 31 6.36 1.33 23.13
C GLU A 31 5.28 0.40 23.74
N ASP A 32 4.23 0.99 24.34
CA ASP A 32 3.08 0.22 24.82
C ASP A 32 2.16 -0.14 23.64
N PRO A 33 1.80 -1.42 23.43
CA PRO A 33 0.86 -1.83 22.38
C PRO A 33 -0.46 -1.05 22.35
N TYR A 34 -0.99 -0.65 23.51
CA TYR A 34 -2.24 0.11 23.57
C TYR A 34 -2.12 1.46 22.86
N ASP A 35 -0.94 2.06 22.85
CA ASP A 35 -0.71 3.37 22.25
C ASP A 35 -0.62 3.32 20.72
N PHE A 36 -0.12 2.22 20.12
CA PHE A 36 0.17 2.17 18.68
C PHE A 36 -0.62 1.15 17.87
N ILE A 37 -1.26 0.14 18.48
CA ILE A 37 -1.97 -0.92 17.73
C ILE A 37 -3.04 -0.34 16.80
N HIS A 38 -3.68 0.77 17.18
CA HIS A 38 -4.73 1.43 16.40
C HIS A 38 -4.23 2.14 15.15
N ASP A 39 -2.94 2.46 15.08
CA ASP A 39 -2.30 3.13 13.95
C ASP A 39 -1.69 2.13 12.95
N LEU A 40 -1.68 0.84 13.29
CA LEU A 40 -1.12 -0.19 12.43
C LEU A 40 -2.06 -0.48 11.25
N PRO A 41 -1.50 -0.75 10.06
CA PRO A 41 -2.30 -1.20 8.94
C PRO A 41 -2.94 -2.56 9.26
N THR A 42 -4.13 -2.76 8.74
CA THR A 42 -4.79 -4.07 8.71
C THR A 42 -4.07 -5.03 7.76
N VAL A 43 -4.32 -6.33 7.93
CA VAL A 43 -3.78 -7.38 7.06
C VAL A 43 -4.13 -7.13 5.59
N ASP A 44 -5.39 -6.77 5.30
CA ASP A 44 -5.81 -6.53 3.92
C ASP A 44 -5.19 -5.24 3.34
N GLU A 45 -4.92 -4.21 4.15
CA GLU A 45 -4.18 -3.02 3.68
C GLU A 45 -2.72 -3.36 3.34
N LEU A 46 -2.05 -4.17 4.16
CA LEU A 46 -0.70 -4.68 3.86
C LEU A 46 -0.68 -5.49 2.55
N VAL A 47 -1.69 -6.34 2.32
CA VAL A 47 -1.83 -7.08 1.06
C VAL A 47 -2.01 -6.12 -0.12
N VAL A 48 -2.83 -5.08 0.01
CA VAL A 48 -3.01 -4.07 -1.05
C VAL A 48 -1.72 -3.30 -1.32
N TYR A 49 -0.93 -2.98 -0.29
CA TYR A 49 0.37 -2.34 -0.47
C TYR A 49 1.33 -3.21 -1.28
N GLU A 50 1.38 -4.51 -1.01
CA GLU A 50 2.21 -5.46 -1.75
C GLU A 50 1.77 -5.56 -3.21
N LEU A 51 0.46 -5.77 -3.46
CA LEU A 51 -0.08 -5.84 -4.82
C LEU A 51 0.18 -4.55 -5.62
N ARG A 52 0.08 -3.39 -4.96
CA ARG A 52 0.40 -2.10 -5.60
C ARG A 52 1.90 -2.00 -5.91
N SER A 53 2.77 -2.48 -5.03
CA SER A 53 4.22 -2.51 -5.27
C SER A 53 4.54 -3.38 -6.49
N ASP A 54 4.01 -4.61 -6.54
CA ASP A 54 4.15 -5.52 -7.68
C ASP A 54 3.63 -4.90 -8.97
N ALA A 55 2.48 -4.21 -8.91
CA ALA A 55 1.89 -3.52 -10.04
C ALA A 55 2.78 -2.37 -10.56
N LEU A 56 3.45 -1.63 -9.68
CA LEU A 56 4.41 -0.58 -10.06
C LEU A 56 5.68 -1.19 -10.66
N ASP A 57 6.20 -2.26 -10.06
CA ASP A 57 7.38 -2.98 -10.54
C ASP A 57 7.15 -3.59 -11.93
N ALA A 58 6.00 -4.23 -12.14
CA ALA A 58 5.61 -4.78 -13.43
C ALA A 58 5.52 -3.72 -14.55
N ARG A 59 5.19 -2.48 -14.19
CA ARG A 59 5.15 -1.33 -15.12
C ARG A 59 6.51 -0.62 -15.24
N GLY A 60 7.51 -0.99 -14.46
CA GLY A 60 8.81 -0.31 -14.38
C GLY A 60 8.72 1.11 -13.80
N LEU A 61 7.68 1.39 -13.02
CA LEU A 61 7.36 2.73 -12.52
C LEU A 61 7.85 2.99 -11.09
N THR A 62 8.35 1.98 -10.37
CA THR A 62 8.70 2.07 -8.94
C THR A 62 9.56 3.26 -8.57
N THR A 63 10.66 3.47 -9.30
CA THR A 63 11.55 4.63 -9.09
C THR A 63 10.83 5.95 -9.41
N GLN A 64 10.10 6.01 -10.52
CA GLN A 64 9.41 7.24 -10.93
C GLN A 64 8.33 7.63 -9.93
N TYR A 65 7.53 6.66 -9.49
CA TYR A 65 6.50 6.82 -8.46
C TYR A 65 7.11 7.30 -7.15
N THR A 66 8.19 6.67 -6.69
CA THR A 66 8.90 7.06 -5.47
C THR A 66 9.40 8.51 -5.55
N MET A 67 10.03 8.89 -6.67
CA MET A 67 10.52 10.25 -6.86
C MET A 67 9.39 11.28 -6.95
N ALA A 68 8.29 10.94 -7.63
CA ALA A 68 7.11 11.80 -7.71
C ALA A 68 6.49 12.01 -6.31
N ARG A 69 6.39 10.96 -5.49
CA ARG A 69 5.90 11.04 -4.11
C ARG A 69 6.80 11.91 -3.22
N TYR A 70 8.13 11.82 -3.37
CA TYR A 70 9.06 12.72 -2.69
C TYR A 70 8.88 14.18 -3.13
N ALA A 71 8.74 14.43 -4.44
CA ALA A 71 8.53 15.77 -4.96
C ALA A 71 7.17 16.37 -4.53
N ALA A 72 6.13 15.55 -4.47
CA ALA A 72 4.79 15.89 -3.98
C ALA A 72 4.78 16.42 -2.54
N ASN A 73 5.66 15.87 -1.68
CA ASN A 73 5.83 16.25 -0.27
C ASN A 73 6.82 17.42 -0.06
N SER A 74 7.32 18.02 -1.13
CA SER A 74 8.29 19.12 -1.07
C SER A 74 7.62 20.49 -1.17
N ASN A 75 8.36 21.56 -0.82
CA ASN A 75 7.94 22.95 -1.02
C ASN A 75 8.29 23.50 -2.42
N ARG A 76 8.50 22.63 -3.41
CA ARG A 76 8.87 23.06 -4.76
C ARG A 76 7.64 23.56 -5.54
N PRO A 77 7.82 24.46 -6.52
CA PRO A 77 6.69 24.97 -7.32
C PRO A 77 5.91 23.89 -8.08
N ASP A 78 6.53 22.76 -8.38
CA ASP A 78 5.93 21.62 -9.09
C ASP A 78 5.26 20.58 -8.17
N ALA A 79 5.26 20.80 -6.85
CA ALA A 79 4.74 19.83 -5.88
C ALA A 79 3.23 19.53 -6.07
N ASP A 80 2.41 20.53 -6.40
CA ASP A 80 0.98 20.34 -6.67
C ASP A 80 0.74 19.41 -7.85
N THR A 81 1.53 19.56 -8.93
CA THR A 81 1.47 18.71 -10.11
C THR A 81 1.84 17.28 -9.77
N HIS A 82 2.90 17.06 -8.99
CA HIS A 82 3.30 15.72 -8.56
C HIS A 82 2.24 15.08 -7.64
N ARG A 83 1.63 15.83 -6.72
CA ARG A 83 0.52 15.34 -5.90
C ARG A 83 -0.65 14.86 -6.77
N HIS A 84 -1.07 15.66 -7.74
CA HIS A 84 -2.14 15.27 -8.66
C HIS A 84 -1.80 14.03 -9.47
N ASN A 85 -0.58 13.95 -10.01
CA ASN A 85 -0.14 12.82 -10.83
C ASN A 85 -0.04 11.53 -10.01
N VAL A 86 0.48 11.60 -8.78
CA VAL A 86 0.56 10.47 -7.85
C VAL A 86 -0.83 9.99 -7.48
N ALA A 87 -1.73 10.89 -7.05
CA ALA A 87 -3.09 10.54 -6.67
C ALA A 87 -3.85 9.86 -7.82
N LYS A 88 -3.71 10.36 -9.05
CA LYS A 88 -4.32 9.75 -10.23
C LYS A 88 -3.77 8.34 -10.50
N LEU A 89 -2.45 8.16 -10.44
CA LEU A 89 -1.81 6.86 -10.62
C LEU A 89 -2.25 5.87 -9.53
N GLU A 90 -2.25 6.28 -8.26
CA GLU A 90 -2.69 5.43 -7.15
C GLU A 90 -4.16 5.04 -7.29
N TYR A 91 -5.04 5.98 -7.67
CA TYR A 91 -6.45 5.68 -7.96
C TYR A 91 -6.59 4.60 -9.06
N ASP A 92 -5.89 4.77 -10.18
CA ASP A 92 -5.97 3.86 -11.31
C ASP A 92 -5.47 2.45 -10.93
N LEU A 93 -4.33 2.36 -10.21
CA LEU A 93 -3.77 1.09 -9.74
C LEU A 93 -4.69 0.39 -8.74
N LEU A 94 -5.18 1.12 -7.74
CA LEU A 94 -6.07 0.55 -6.72
C LEU A 94 -7.38 0.05 -7.35
N ARG A 95 -7.94 0.82 -8.28
CA ARG A 95 -9.15 0.40 -9.01
C ARG A 95 -8.91 -0.88 -9.83
N GLU A 96 -7.75 -1.01 -10.47
CA GLU A 96 -7.37 -2.23 -11.19
C GLU A 96 -7.27 -3.44 -10.24
N ILE A 97 -6.57 -3.29 -9.12
CA ILE A 97 -6.43 -4.33 -8.09
C ILE A 97 -7.81 -4.76 -7.56
N ALA A 98 -8.74 -3.82 -7.35
CA ALA A 98 -10.10 -4.15 -6.89
C ALA A 98 -10.88 -5.00 -7.91
N LEU A 99 -10.64 -4.81 -9.21
CA LEU A 99 -11.26 -5.61 -10.26
C LEU A 99 -10.66 -7.03 -10.33
N GLU A 100 -9.37 -7.16 -10.08
CA GLU A 100 -8.66 -8.45 -10.07
C GLU A 100 -8.89 -9.25 -8.79
N HIS A 101 -9.06 -8.56 -7.66
CA HIS A 101 -9.23 -9.14 -6.33
C HIS A 101 -10.50 -8.63 -5.64
N PRO A 102 -11.69 -9.11 -6.03
CA PRO A 102 -12.96 -8.61 -5.50
C PRO A 102 -13.09 -8.67 -3.97
N ASP A 103 -12.44 -9.64 -3.32
CA ASP A 103 -12.45 -9.79 -1.86
C ASP A 103 -11.81 -8.60 -1.12
N LEU A 104 -10.93 -7.83 -1.77
CA LEU A 104 -10.27 -6.65 -1.21
C LEU A 104 -11.01 -5.33 -1.49
N THR A 105 -12.10 -5.38 -2.26
CA THR A 105 -12.82 -4.19 -2.75
C THR A 105 -13.14 -3.19 -1.64
N ARG A 106 -13.63 -3.65 -0.49
CA ARG A 106 -13.99 -2.76 0.63
C ARG A 106 -12.78 -2.01 1.17
N THR A 107 -11.68 -2.71 1.42
CA THR A 107 -10.43 -2.14 1.91
C THR A 107 -9.88 -1.13 0.91
N ILE A 108 -9.85 -1.50 -0.37
CA ILE A 108 -9.35 -0.65 -1.44
C ILE A 108 -10.17 0.65 -1.57
N TRP A 109 -11.51 0.57 -1.54
CA TRP A 109 -12.33 1.79 -1.61
C TRP A 109 -12.19 2.69 -0.39
N THR A 110 -11.88 2.11 0.77
CA THR A 110 -11.55 2.89 1.98
C THR A 110 -10.26 3.65 1.76
N MET A 111 -9.20 2.97 1.29
CA MET A 111 -7.90 3.59 0.98
C MET A 111 -7.99 4.64 -0.13
N ILE A 112 -8.83 4.44 -1.15
CA ILE A 112 -9.08 5.44 -2.19
C ILE A 112 -9.64 6.74 -1.61
N GLY A 113 -10.45 6.64 -0.54
CA GLY A 113 -11.00 7.83 0.14
C GLY A 113 -9.96 8.64 0.92
N GLU A 114 -8.77 8.10 1.13
CA GLU A 114 -7.68 8.72 1.91
C GLU A 114 -6.60 9.39 1.03
N ILE A 115 -6.67 9.21 -0.29
CA ILE A 115 -5.70 9.73 -1.27
C ILE A 115 -6.03 11.17 -1.69
#